data_AF-A0A8T4R1T5-F1
#
_entry.id   AF-A0A8T4R1T5-F1
#
_cell.length_a   1.000
_cell.length_b   1.000
_cell.length_c   1.000
_cell.angle_alpha   90.00
_cell.angle_beta   90.00
_cell.angle_gamma   90.00
#
_symmetry.space_group_name_H-M   'P 1'
#
loop_
_entity.id
_entity.type
_entity.pdbx_description
1 polymer ?
#
loop_
_entity_poly.entity_id
_entity_poly.type
_entity_poly.pdbx_seq_one_letter_code
_entity_poly.pdbx_strand_id
1 'polypeptide(L)'
;MTRAQSAIETSILIGFLFIILFLFMIVLGNHILDAQQQKEKDMLNDLAYVIDSEISFAARSVDGYERSITIPYSLKGLNFTVEFFNATQLGSVKSSQLILKFANPSPNYEVVKLLPATVTGIIYKGKVSISKRAGIVYLNASSTGCSSGGSLVCGVDGRTYVNECMLNLAGVAKAYDGACIGGNKLFIINSQGQTVAHFDFLGNVIIAGTLAESSGYTATGVDEFRVQNSFGADIAVVDLSTGDFYIDGLLFESQPVLNPSGSNFIVWSPAGEVVLYIDESGNLHLRGLLTERGIP
;
A
#
# COMPACT_ATOMS: atom_id res chain seq x y z
N MET A 1 48.79 -29.67 -38.28
CA MET A 1 47.51 -30.10 -37.68
C MET A 1 47.43 -29.95 -36.14
N THR A 2 48.53 -29.68 -35.43
CA THR A 2 48.55 -29.68 -33.94
C THR A 2 48.01 -28.41 -33.25
N ARG A 3 48.10 -27.23 -33.89
CA ARG A 3 47.64 -25.97 -33.28
C ARG A 3 46.11 -25.79 -33.26
N ALA A 4 45.42 -26.29 -34.28
CA ALA A 4 43.96 -26.21 -34.38
C ALA A 4 43.26 -27.15 -33.39
N GLN A 5 43.82 -28.35 -33.16
CA GLN A 5 43.29 -29.32 -32.20
C GLN A 5 43.39 -28.80 -30.75
N SER A 6 44.53 -28.22 -30.38
CA SER A 6 44.72 -27.62 -29.05
C SER A 6 43.77 -26.44 -28.76
N ALA A 7 43.45 -25.64 -29.79
CA ALA A 7 42.49 -24.54 -29.65
C ALA A 7 41.05 -25.04 -29.40
N ILE A 8 40.65 -26.15 -30.04
CA ILE A 8 39.31 -26.75 -29.85
C ILE A 8 39.18 -27.33 -28.44
N GLU A 9 40.18 -28.08 -27.96
CA GLU A 9 40.20 -28.64 -26.60
C GLU A 9 40.09 -27.54 -25.53
N THR A 10 40.83 -26.44 -25.72
CA THR A 10 40.78 -25.27 -24.82
C THR A 10 39.39 -24.60 -24.85
N SER A 11 38.78 -24.49 -26.03
CA SER A 11 37.44 -23.90 -26.18
C SER A 11 36.35 -24.75 -25.52
N ILE A 12 36.44 -26.08 -25.61
CA ILE A 12 35.53 -27.02 -24.95
C ILE A 12 35.64 -26.89 -23.42
N LEU A 13 36.87 -26.82 -22.89
CA LEU A 13 37.10 -26.66 -21.45
C LEU A 13 36.51 -25.33 -20.93
N ILE A 14 36.76 -24.23 -21.65
CA ILE A 14 36.23 -22.92 -21.32
C ILE A 14 34.69 -22.94 -21.36
N GLY A 15 34.09 -23.55 -22.39
CA GLY A 15 32.64 -23.69 -22.49
C GLY A 15 32.04 -24.49 -21.33
N PHE A 16 32.67 -25.61 -20.95
CA PHE A 16 32.25 -26.41 -19.80
C PHE A 16 32.34 -25.62 -18.49
N LEU A 17 33.42 -24.85 -18.29
CA LEU A 17 33.58 -23.98 -17.12
C LEU A 17 32.50 -22.89 -17.06
N PHE A 18 32.15 -22.28 -18.19
CA PHE A 18 31.07 -21.30 -18.25
C PHE A 18 29.72 -21.91 -17.90
N ILE A 19 29.41 -23.12 -18.38
CA ILE A 19 28.15 -23.81 -18.03
C ILE A 19 28.07 -24.03 -16.51
N ILE A 20 29.17 -24.47 -15.88
CA ILE A 20 29.22 -24.63 -14.42
C ILE A 20 29.01 -23.28 -13.72
N LEU A 21 29.64 -22.21 -14.20
CA LEU A 21 29.49 -20.87 -13.64
C LEU A 21 28.04 -20.36 -13.74
N PHE A 22 27.37 -20.58 -14.88
CA PHE A 22 25.97 -20.19 -15.06
C PHE A 22 25.03 -20.98 -14.13
N LEU A 23 25.22 -22.29 -14.00
CA LEU A 23 24.44 -23.10 -13.07
C LEU A 23 24.62 -22.64 -11.63
N PHE A 24 25.86 -22.30 -11.25
CA PHE A 24 26.15 -21.75 -9.93
C PHE A 24 25.48 -20.40 -9.69
N MET A 25 25.50 -19.49 -10.68
CA MET A 25 24.82 -18.19 -10.59
C MET A 25 23.30 -18.33 -10.41
N ILE A 26 22.67 -19.29 -11.09
CA ILE A 26 21.23 -19.56 -10.91
C ILE A 26 20.94 -20.02 -9.47
N VAL A 27 21.75 -20.94 -8.94
CA VAL A 27 21.61 -21.43 -7.56
C VAL A 27 21.80 -20.30 -6.55
N LEU A 28 22.84 -19.47 -6.74
CA LEU A 28 23.06 -18.29 -5.89
C LEU A 28 21.89 -17.30 -5.95
N GLY A 29 21.35 -17.04 -7.15
CA GLY A 29 20.20 -16.15 -7.33
C GLY A 29 18.98 -16.62 -6.54
N ASN A 30 18.67 -17.91 -6.59
CA ASN A 30 17.57 -18.50 -5.83
C ASN A 30 17.79 -18.38 -4.31
N HIS A 31 19.00 -18.68 -3.83
CA HIS A 31 19.32 -18.54 -2.40
C HIS A 31 19.21 -17.10 -1.91
N ILE A 32 19.57 -16.10 -2.73
CA ILE A 32 19.42 -14.69 -2.37
C ILE A 32 17.94 -14.31 -2.28
N LEU A 33 17.10 -14.77 -3.22
CA LEU A 33 15.65 -14.53 -3.20
C LEU A 33 15.00 -15.13 -1.95
N ASP A 34 15.31 -16.40 -1.65
CA ASP A 34 14.79 -17.09 -0.46
C ASP A 34 15.23 -16.38 0.83
N ALA A 35 16.48 -15.93 0.89
CA ALA A 35 17.00 -15.19 2.05
C ALA A 35 16.29 -13.83 2.23
N GLN A 36 15.93 -13.15 1.15
CA GLN A 36 15.15 -11.91 1.22
C GLN A 36 13.74 -12.16 1.72
N GLN A 37 13.05 -13.18 1.19
CA GLN A 37 11.71 -13.55 1.63
C GLN A 37 11.68 -13.96 3.10
N GLN A 38 12.68 -14.74 3.54
CA GLN A 38 12.79 -15.15 4.94
C GLN A 38 13.01 -13.94 5.87
N LYS A 39 13.79 -12.94 5.43
CA LYS A 39 14.00 -11.72 6.22
C LYS A 39 12.72 -10.89 6.40
N GLU A 40 11.87 -10.80 5.36
CA GLU A 40 10.57 -10.14 5.47
C GLU A 40 9.62 -10.90 6.42
N LYS A 41 9.64 -12.23 6.31
CA LYS A 41 8.91 -13.15 7.20
C LYS A 41 9.29 -12.94 8.66
N ASP A 42 10.58 -12.86 8.94
CA ASP A 42 11.12 -12.71 10.30
C ASP A 42 10.71 -11.35 10.89
N MET A 43 10.71 -10.28 10.08
CA MET A 43 10.26 -8.95 10.52
C MET A 43 8.80 -8.92 10.99
N LEU A 44 7.88 -9.58 10.27
CA LEU A 44 6.49 -9.71 10.73
C LEU A 44 6.38 -10.59 11.97
N ASN A 45 7.17 -11.67 12.05
CA ASN A 45 7.17 -12.55 13.21
C ASN A 45 7.65 -11.84 14.47
N ASP A 46 8.68 -11.00 14.38
CA ASP A 46 9.20 -10.21 15.49
C ASP A 46 8.11 -9.24 16.02
N LEU A 47 7.44 -8.52 15.12
CA LEU A 47 6.35 -7.63 15.51
C LEU A 47 5.19 -8.40 16.13
N ALA A 48 4.78 -9.52 15.51
CA ALA A 48 3.71 -10.36 16.02
C ALA A 48 4.05 -10.93 17.40
N TYR A 49 5.31 -11.29 17.65
CA TYR A 49 5.80 -11.75 18.94
C TYR A 49 5.72 -10.65 20.00
N VAL A 50 6.12 -9.42 19.67
CA VAL A 50 5.99 -8.28 20.59
C VAL A 50 4.52 -8.07 20.98
N ILE A 51 3.61 -8.05 20.01
CA ILE A 51 2.17 -7.87 20.28
C ILE A 51 1.62 -9.02 21.12
N ASP A 52 1.88 -10.27 20.73
CA ASP A 52 1.44 -11.46 21.47
C ASP A 52 1.98 -11.45 22.90
N SER A 53 3.28 -11.16 23.08
CA SER A 53 3.90 -11.17 24.40
C SER A 53 3.24 -10.18 25.35
N GLU A 54 2.91 -8.98 24.89
CA GLU A 54 2.28 -7.95 25.71
C GLU A 54 0.83 -8.32 26.06
N ILE A 55 0.06 -8.82 25.08
CA ILE A 55 -1.34 -9.23 25.29
C ILE A 55 -1.41 -10.45 26.21
N SER A 56 -0.56 -11.45 25.99
CA SER A 56 -0.46 -12.65 26.81
C SER A 56 0.04 -12.34 28.22
N PHE A 57 0.90 -11.32 28.37
CA PHE A 57 1.29 -10.81 29.69
C PHE A 57 0.11 -10.12 30.40
N ALA A 58 -0.64 -9.26 29.71
CA ALA A 58 -1.85 -8.65 30.23
C ALA A 58 -2.85 -9.72 30.69
N ALA A 59 -3.05 -10.78 29.90
CA ALA A 59 -3.96 -11.88 30.24
C ALA A 59 -3.58 -12.61 31.55
N ARG A 60 -2.29 -12.74 31.84
CA ARG A 60 -1.77 -13.34 33.09
C ARG A 60 -1.71 -12.37 34.27
N SER A 61 -1.83 -11.07 34.02
CA SER A 61 -1.76 -10.03 35.05
C SER A 61 -3.05 -9.96 35.87
N VAL A 62 -3.06 -9.18 36.95
CA VAL A 62 -4.27 -8.90 37.73
C VAL A 62 -5.20 -7.93 37.00
N ASP A 63 -6.48 -7.95 37.36
CA ASP A 63 -7.42 -6.92 36.91
C ASP A 63 -6.96 -5.53 37.37
N GLY A 64 -7.16 -4.51 36.53
CA GLY A 64 -6.58 -3.17 36.70
C GLY A 64 -5.25 -2.98 35.95
N TYR A 65 -4.73 -4.01 35.28
CA TYR A 65 -3.62 -3.85 34.34
C TYR A 65 -3.98 -2.83 33.26
N GLU A 66 -3.09 -1.87 33.01
CA GLU A 66 -3.22 -0.89 31.93
C GLU A 66 -1.84 -0.57 31.34
N ARG A 67 -1.71 -0.71 30.03
CA ARG A 67 -0.52 -0.34 29.27
C ARG A 67 -0.89 0.08 27.86
N SER A 68 0.06 0.72 27.18
CA SER A 68 -0.07 0.97 25.75
C SER A 68 1.18 0.55 24.99
N ILE A 69 0.99 -0.08 23.84
CA ILE A 69 2.06 -0.35 22.86
C ILE A 69 1.85 0.50 21.62
N THR A 70 2.90 0.65 20.81
CA THR A 70 2.79 1.31 19.51
C THR A 70 3.12 0.31 18.42
N ILE A 71 2.16 0.08 17.53
CA ILE A 71 2.36 -0.70 16.31
C ILE A 71 2.80 0.26 15.21
N PRO A 72 3.93 0.02 14.52
CA PRO A 72 4.41 0.93 13.49
C PRO A 72 3.47 0.97 12.28
N TYR A 73 3.53 2.07 11.51
CA TYR A 73 2.71 2.21 10.31
C TYR A 73 3.22 1.35 9.14
N SER A 74 4.54 1.11 9.10
CA SER A 74 5.24 0.28 8.13
C SER A 74 6.44 -0.43 8.79
N LEU A 75 6.92 -1.51 8.18
CA LEU A 75 8.13 -2.22 8.60
C LEU A 75 9.21 -2.03 7.52
N LYS A 76 10.22 -1.19 7.80
CA LYS A 76 11.23 -0.77 6.82
C LYS A 76 10.63 -0.20 5.52
N GLY A 77 9.55 0.58 5.63
CA GLY A 77 8.84 1.16 4.48
C GLY A 77 7.79 0.25 3.86
N LEU A 78 7.76 -1.04 4.21
CA LEU A 78 6.75 -1.98 3.70
C LEU A 78 5.43 -1.83 4.46
N ASN A 79 4.34 -1.69 3.71
CA ASN A 79 2.99 -1.60 4.26
C ASN A 79 2.45 -3.00 4.59
N PHE A 80 1.85 -3.15 5.77
CA PHE A 80 1.25 -4.39 6.25
C PHE A 80 -0.15 -4.16 6.82
N THR A 81 -0.92 -5.20 7.07
CA THR A 81 -2.21 -5.16 7.76
C THR A 81 -2.08 -5.85 9.12
N VAL A 82 -2.93 -5.44 10.06
CA VAL A 82 -3.06 -6.07 11.37
C VAL A 82 -4.53 -6.37 11.57
N GLU A 83 -4.86 -7.64 11.70
CA GLU A 83 -6.23 -8.10 11.89
C GLU A 83 -6.32 -8.88 13.19
N PHE A 84 -7.39 -8.66 13.94
CA PHE A 84 -7.65 -9.37 15.17
C PHE A 84 -9.07 -9.92 15.14
N PHE A 85 -9.18 -11.21 15.42
CA PHE A 85 -10.44 -11.94 15.52
C PHE A 85 -10.55 -12.48 16.94
N ASN A 86 -11.56 -12.04 17.68
CA ASN A 86 -11.79 -12.59 19.01
C ASN A 86 -12.36 -14.02 18.90
N ALA A 87 -12.21 -14.78 19.98
CA ALA A 87 -12.66 -16.17 20.05
C ALA A 87 -14.15 -16.34 19.64
N THR A 88 -15.02 -15.41 20.05
CA THR A 88 -16.45 -15.45 19.74
C THR A 88 -16.75 -15.25 18.25
N GLN A 89 -16.04 -14.35 17.57
CA GLN A 89 -16.16 -14.14 16.11
C GLN A 89 -15.69 -15.36 15.30
N LEU A 90 -14.70 -16.08 15.80
CA LEU A 90 -14.16 -17.30 15.17
C LEU A 90 -15.04 -18.54 15.39
N GLY A 91 -16.10 -18.46 16.20
CA GLY A 91 -16.81 -19.64 16.68
C GLY A 91 -15.92 -20.59 17.49
N SER A 92 -14.79 -20.08 17.99
CA SER A 92 -13.75 -20.85 18.69
C SER A 92 -13.83 -20.56 20.18
N VAL A 93 -13.75 -21.59 21.02
CA VAL A 93 -13.78 -21.42 22.49
C VAL A 93 -12.37 -21.35 23.08
N LYS A 94 -11.33 -21.63 22.28
CA LYS A 94 -9.97 -21.89 22.79
C LYS A 94 -9.00 -20.74 22.62
N SER A 95 -9.18 -19.89 21.60
CA SER A 95 -8.21 -18.83 21.28
C SER A 95 -8.80 -17.75 20.40
N SER A 96 -8.31 -16.53 20.60
CA SER A 96 -8.42 -15.43 19.64
C SER A 96 -7.26 -15.52 18.63
N GLN A 97 -7.36 -14.84 17.49
CA GLN A 97 -6.31 -14.83 16.47
C GLN A 97 -5.86 -13.41 16.15
N LEU A 98 -4.55 -13.25 16.02
CA LEU A 98 -3.89 -12.07 15.48
C LEU A 98 -3.23 -12.45 14.16
N ILE A 99 -3.56 -11.74 13.09
CA ILE A 99 -3.05 -11.98 11.74
C ILE A 99 -2.32 -10.73 11.26
N LEU A 100 -1.06 -10.89 10.83
CA LEU A 100 -0.28 -9.83 10.20
C LEU A 100 0.13 -10.28 8.79
N LYS A 101 -0.02 -9.39 7.81
CA LYS A 101 0.25 -9.68 6.40
C LYS A 101 0.75 -8.44 5.66
N PHE A 102 1.73 -8.57 4.75
CA PHE A 102 2.12 -7.44 3.89
C PHE A 102 1.05 -7.13 2.82
N ALA A 103 0.95 -5.88 2.36
CA ALA A 103 -0.08 -5.49 1.38
C ALA A 103 0.13 -6.16 0.00
N ASN A 104 1.39 -6.28 -0.46
CA ASN A 104 1.77 -6.91 -1.74
C ASN A 104 2.87 -7.97 -1.54
N PRO A 105 2.66 -9.06 -0.77
CA PRO A 105 3.72 -10.02 -0.53
C PRO A 105 3.84 -10.97 -1.73
N SER A 106 5.07 -11.18 -2.20
CA SER A 106 5.39 -12.21 -3.20
C SER A 106 6.50 -13.11 -2.65
N PRO A 107 6.18 -14.29 -2.09
CA PRO A 107 4.87 -14.96 -1.98
C PRO A 107 3.97 -14.38 -0.88
N ASN A 108 2.66 -14.63 -0.98
CA ASN A 108 1.64 -14.18 -0.01
C ASN A 108 1.82 -14.85 1.37
N TYR A 109 2.63 -14.23 2.23
CA TYR A 109 2.92 -14.70 3.58
C TYR A 109 2.07 -14.00 4.64
N GLU A 110 1.55 -14.78 5.59
CA GLU A 110 0.84 -14.30 6.78
C GLU A 110 1.43 -14.89 8.06
N VAL A 111 1.49 -14.07 9.11
CA VAL A 111 1.83 -14.50 10.47
C VAL A 111 0.56 -14.60 11.28
N VAL A 112 0.24 -15.79 11.78
CA VAL A 112 -0.90 -16.02 12.67
C VAL A 112 -0.39 -16.32 14.07
N LYS A 113 -0.85 -15.56 15.06
CA LYS A 113 -0.63 -15.81 16.49
C LYS A 113 -1.93 -16.14 17.19
N LEU A 114 -1.91 -17.23 17.97
CA LEU A 114 -3.02 -17.63 18.82
C LEU A 114 -2.93 -16.86 20.14
N LEU A 115 -3.88 -15.98 20.37
CA LEU A 115 -4.00 -15.20 21.59
C LEU A 115 -4.98 -15.89 22.57
N PRO A 116 -4.92 -15.57 23.87
CA PRO A 116 -5.90 -16.10 24.83
C PRO A 116 -7.35 -15.82 24.41
N ALA A 117 -8.25 -16.76 24.71
CA ALA A 117 -9.68 -16.61 24.39
C ALA A 117 -10.35 -15.44 25.14
N THR A 118 -9.74 -14.98 26.23
CA THR A 118 -10.22 -13.86 27.06
C THR A 118 -9.80 -12.49 26.52
N VAL A 119 -9.29 -12.41 25.29
CA VAL A 119 -8.95 -11.14 24.63
C VAL A 119 -10.10 -10.68 23.76
N THR A 120 -10.47 -9.40 23.85
CA THR A 120 -11.50 -8.76 23.03
C THR A 120 -11.11 -7.32 22.70
N GLY A 121 -11.86 -6.69 21.79
CA GLY A 121 -11.61 -5.33 21.33
C GLY A 121 -11.05 -5.28 19.92
N ILE A 122 -10.33 -4.21 19.60
CA ILE A 122 -9.83 -3.92 18.24
C ILE A 122 -8.36 -3.56 18.32
N ILE A 123 -7.58 -3.98 17.33
CA ILE A 123 -6.18 -3.62 17.18
C ILE A 123 -5.99 -2.83 15.87
N TYR A 124 -5.13 -1.84 15.88
CA TYR A 124 -4.79 -1.04 14.71
C TYR A 124 -3.36 -0.50 14.82
N LYS A 125 -2.79 -0.05 13.71
CA LYS A 125 -1.48 0.59 13.69
C LYS A 125 -1.51 1.93 14.43
N GLY A 126 -0.44 2.24 15.14
CA GLY A 126 -0.35 3.37 16.05
C GLY A 126 -0.46 2.92 17.50
N LYS A 127 -0.92 3.80 18.38
CA LYS A 127 -1.03 3.52 19.81
C LYS A 127 -2.19 2.55 20.07
N VAL A 128 -1.90 1.43 20.73
CA VAL A 128 -2.87 0.42 21.16
C VAL A 128 -2.90 0.40 22.68
N SER A 129 -4.06 0.64 23.27
CA SER A 129 -4.26 0.53 24.73
C SER A 129 -4.67 -0.89 25.09
N ILE A 130 -4.03 -1.48 26.09
CA ILE A 130 -4.27 -2.84 26.57
C ILE A 130 -4.66 -2.72 28.04
N SER A 131 -5.86 -3.17 28.38
CA SER A 131 -6.34 -3.16 29.77
C SER A 131 -6.95 -4.50 30.17
N LYS A 132 -6.94 -4.82 31.46
CA LYS A 132 -7.60 -6.02 31.99
C LYS A 132 -8.67 -5.66 33.02
N ARG A 133 -9.89 -6.15 32.81
CA ARG A 133 -11.01 -6.00 33.77
C ARG A 133 -11.90 -7.24 33.73
N ALA A 134 -12.35 -7.69 34.90
CA ALA A 134 -13.19 -8.87 35.06
C ALA A 134 -12.62 -10.13 34.37
N GLY A 135 -11.30 -10.33 34.42
CA GLY A 135 -10.63 -11.45 33.76
C GLY A 135 -10.52 -11.36 32.23
N ILE A 136 -11.03 -10.30 31.60
CA ILE A 136 -11.01 -10.08 30.14
C ILE A 136 -9.98 -9.00 29.80
N VAL A 137 -9.15 -9.26 28.79
CA VAL A 137 -8.22 -8.30 28.20
C VAL A 137 -8.93 -7.53 27.10
N TYR A 138 -8.94 -6.21 27.19
CA TYR A 138 -9.52 -5.31 26.20
C TYR A 138 -8.42 -4.58 25.44
N LEU A 139 -8.38 -4.78 24.12
CA LEU A 139 -7.56 -4.05 23.16
C LEU A 139 -8.33 -2.84 22.66
N ASN A 140 -7.72 -1.67 22.79
CA ASN A 140 -8.36 -0.37 22.57
C ASN A 140 -9.76 -0.38 23.17
N ALA A 141 -9.80 -0.72 24.46
CA ALA A 141 -11.03 -0.84 25.22
C ALA A 141 -11.93 0.34 24.87
N SER A 142 -13.02 0.05 24.16
CA SER A 142 -14.09 1.01 23.96
C SER A 142 -14.56 1.42 25.35
N SER A 143 -14.06 2.57 25.80
CA SER A 143 -14.67 3.38 26.86
C SER A 143 -15.75 4.29 26.26
N THR A 144 -16.16 4.01 25.04
CA THR A 144 -16.74 5.00 24.15
C THR A 144 -17.84 4.32 23.37
N GLY A 145 -19.04 4.28 23.97
CA GLY A 145 -20.41 4.14 23.44
C GLY A 145 -20.73 3.55 22.05
N CYS A 146 -19.79 2.97 21.32
CA CYS A 146 -19.91 2.50 19.95
C CYS A 146 -20.12 1.00 19.97
N SER A 147 -21.13 0.54 19.26
CA SER A 147 -21.35 -0.87 19.01
C SER A 147 -20.16 -1.46 18.24
N SER A 148 -19.85 -2.72 18.49
CA SER A 148 -18.85 -3.48 17.73
C SER A 148 -19.36 -3.96 16.36
N GLY A 149 -20.65 -3.73 16.06
CA GLY A 149 -21.27 -3.98 14.77
C GLY A 149 -21.79 -2.68 14.14
N GLY A 150 -21.86 -2.65 12.81
CA GLY A 150 -22.41 -1.53 12.03
C GLY A 150 -22.00 -1.60 10.56
N SER A 151 -22.39 -0.57 9.80
CA SER A 151 -21.94 -0.39 8.41
C SER A 151 -20.50 0.08 8.41
N LEU A 152 -19.62 -0.62 7.70
CA LEU A 152 -18.23 -0.20 7.52
C LEU A 152 -18.17 1.23 6.98
N VAL A 153 -17.14 1.99 7.37
CA VAL A 153 -16.86 3.33 6.82
C VAL A 153 -15.37 3.47 6.54
N CYS A 154 -15.02 4.26 5.54
CA CYS A 154 -13.63 4.60 5.23
C CYS A 154 -13.28 5.95 5.83
N GLY A 155 -12.14 6.05 6.52
CA GLY A 155 -11.58 7.33 6.97
C GLY A 155 -10.73 8.02 5.91
N VAL A 156 -10.58 9.34 6.03
CA VAL A 156 -9.66 10.12 5.19
C VAL A 156 -8.20 9.69 5.34
N ASP A 157 -7.88 8.93 6.39
CA ASP A 157 -6.58 8.29 6.63
C ASP A 157 -6.41 6.95 5.89
N GLY A 158 -7.37 6.57 5.05
CA GLY A 158 -7.35 5.34 4.27
C GLY A 158 -7.62 4.08 5.08
N ARG A 159 -8.14 4.19 6.32
CA ARG A 159 -8.48 3.05 7.19
C ARG A 159 -9.97 2.74 7.20
N THR A 160 -10.30 1.46 7.08
CA THR A 160 -11.67 0.97 7.30
C THR A 160 -11.97 0.94 8.79
N TYR A 161 -13.07 1.56 9.19
CA TYR A 161 -13.64 1.49 10.51
C TYR A 161 -14.92 0.66 10.48
N VAL A 162 -15.17 -0.10 11.54
CA VAL A 162 -16.33 -0.99 11.66
C VAL A 162 -17.67 -0.25 11.69
N ASN A 163 -17.65 1.04 12.04
CA ASN A 163 -18.75 2.00 11.91
C ASN A 163 -18.25 3.43 12.09
N GLU A 164 -19.13 4.39 11.79
CA GLU A 164 -18.87 5.83 11.91
C GLU A 164 -18.55 6.27 13.35
N CYS A 165 -19.13 5.61 14.35
CA CYS A 165 -18.84 5.90 15.75
C CYS A 165 -17.35 5.63 16.07
N MET A 166 -16.83 4.49 15.61
CA MET A 166 -15.41 4.13 15.76
C MET A 166 -14.47 5.05 14.97
N LEU A 167 -14.90 5.54 13.81
CA LEU A 167 -14.18 6.55 13.02
C LEU A 167 -14.10 7.89 13.77
N ASN A 168 -15.21 8.36 14.34
CA ASN A 168 -15.26 9.61 15.10
C ASN A 168 -14.40 9.55 16.37
N LEU A 169 -14.38 8.41 17.06
CA LEU A 169 -13.50 8.21 18.21
C LEU A 169 -12.02 8.21 17.88
N ALA A 170 -11.67 7.76 16.67
CA ALA A 170 -10.30 7.87 16.18
C ALA A 170 -9.94 9.32 15.81
N GLY A 171 -10.89 10.26 15.85
CA GLY A 171 -10.69 11.65 15.46
C GLY A 171 -10.42 11.81 13.96
N VAL A 172 -10.86 10.85 13.14
CA VAL A 172 -10.65 10.83 11.70
C VAL A 172 -11.95 11.22 11.01
N ALA A 173 -11.87 12.10 10.01
CA ALA A 173 -13.05 12.46 9.21
C ALA A 173 -13.49 11.29 8.32
N LYS A 174 -14.80 11.12 8.13
CA LYS A 174 -15.35 10.10 7.22
C LYS A 174 -15.04 10.49 5.79
N ALA A 175 -14.38 9.59 5.05
CA ALA A 175 -14.25 9.71 3.61
C ALA A 175 -15.55 9.24 2.94
N TYR A 176 -15.92 7.97 3.10
CA TYR A 176 -17.13 7.42 2.49
C TYR A 176 -17.69 6.23 3.28
N ASP A 177 -18.95 5.89 3.02
CA ASP A 177 -19.58 4.70 3.58
C ASP A 177 -19.09 3.44 2.85
N GLY A 178 -18.85 2.35 3.59
CA GLY A 178 -18.22 1.12 3.10
C GLY A 178 -16.80 0.93 3.62
N ALA A 179 -16.22 -0.25 3.39
CA ALA A 179 -14.81 -0.46 3.71
C ALA A 179 -13.92 0.50 2.90
N CYS A 180 -12.82 0.98 3.47
CA CYS A 180 -11.78 1.55 2.64
C CYS A 180 -11.34 0.53 1.61
N ILE A 181 -11.50 0.93 0.37
CA ILE A 181 -10.92 0.28 -0.78
C ILE A 181 -9.46 0.70 -0.77
N GLY A 182 -8.66 0.03 0.07
CA GLY A 182 -7.22 0.22 0.09
C GLY A 182 -6.67 -0.12 -1.28
N GLY A 183 -6.41 0.89 -2.11
CA GLY A 183 -5.90 0.67 -3.46
C GLY A 183 -6.54 1.47 -4.59
N ASN A 184 -7.49 2.38 -4.36
CA ASN A 184 -7.98 3.22 -5.47
C ASN A 184 -7.00 4.36 -5.76
N LYS A 185 -5.84 3.98 -6.29
CA LYS A 185 -5.01 4.85 -7.10
C LYS A 185 -5.32 4.51 -8.55
N LEU A 186 -5.47 5.53 -9.39
CA LEU A 186 -5.37 5.31 -10.83
C LEU A 186 -3.89 5.09 -11.12
N PHE A 187 -3.51 3.84 -11.44
CA PHE A 187 -2.16 3.52 -11.85
C PHE A 187 -2.07 3.62 -13.38
N ILE A 188 -1.02 4.28 -13.86
CA ILE A 188 -0.61 4.20 -15.26
C ILE A 188 0.58 3.25 -15.31
N ILE A 189 0.44 2.18 -16.07
CA ILE A 189 1.36 1.05 -16.13
C ILE A 189 1.80 0.86 -17.57
N ASN A 190 3.11 0.70 -17.79
CA ASN A 190 3.66 0.46 -19.12
C ASN A 190 3.44 -0.98 -19.59
N SER A 191 3.76 -1.26 -20.85
CA SER A 191 3.70 -2.60 -21.45
C SER A 191 4.52 -3.69 -20.73
N GLN A 192 5.45 -3.33 -19.83
CA GLN A 192 6.26 -4.25 -19.02
C GLN A 192 5.67 -4.50 -17.62
N GLY A 193 4.53 -3.89 -17.29
CA GLY A 193 3.90 -4.02 -15.98
C GLY A 193 4.47 -3.09 -14.91
N GLN A 194 5.30 -2.11 -15.27
CA GLN A 194 5.87 -1.14 -14.33
C GLN A 194 4.94 0.07 -14.20
N THR A 195 4.69 0.50 -12.97
CA THR A 195 3.94 1.75 -12.71
C THR A 195 4.82 2.95 -13.01
N VAL A 196 4.35 3.82 -13.90
CA VAL A 196 5.07 5.05 -14.30
C VAL A 196 4.44 6.31 -13.73
N ALA A 197 3.15 6.24 -13.38
CA ALA A 197 2.46 7.29 -12.65
C ALA A 197 1.34 6.70 -11.81
N HIS A 198 1.00 7.35 -10.70
CA HIS A 198 -0.27 7.12 -10.04
C HIS A 198 -0.93 8.40 -9.54
N PHE A 199 -2.25 8.35 -9.49
CA PHE A 199 -3.10 9.40 -8.93
C PHE A 199 -3.87 8.80 -7.77
N ASP A 200 -3.76 9.38 -6.57
CA ASP A 200 -4.47 8.88 -5.41
C ASP A 200 -5.79 9.63 -5.15
N PHE A 201 -6.62 9.05 -4.28
CA PHE A 201 -7.89 9.62 -3.90
C PHE A 201 -7.78 10.88 -3.02
N LEU A 202 -6.57 11.28 -2.60
CA LEU A 202 -6.31 12.54 -1.90
C LEU A 202 -5.93 13.66 -2.90
N GLY A 203 -5.81 13.34 -4.19
CA GLY A 203 -5.43 14.28 -5.23
C GLY A 203 -3.91 14.46 -5.37
N ASN A 204 -3.11 13.55 -4.81
CA ASN A 204 -1.67 13.52 -5.09
C ASN A 204 -1.40 12.77 -6.38
N VAL A 205 -0.37 13.22 -7.09
CA VAL A 205 0.14 12.61 -8.31
C VAL A 205 1.61 12.28 -8.09
N ILE A 206 2.01 11.06 -8.41
CA ILE A 206 3.43 10.68 -8.41
C ILE A 206 3.77 10.19 -9.79
N ILE A 207 4.80 10.75 -10.40
CA ILE A 207 5.30 10.37 -11.72
C ILE A 207 6.77 9.94 -11.62
N ALA A 208 7.16 8.95 -12.42
CA ALA A 208 8.53 8.45 -12.45
C ALA A 208 9.50 9.40 -13.18
N GLY A 209 8.99 10.17 -14.14
CA GLY A 209 9.75 11.15 -14.91
C GLY A 209 9.57 12.58 -14.38
N THR A 210 9.52 13.52 -15.31
CA THR A 210 9.40 14.96 -15.07
C THR A 210 8.08 15.53 -15.60
N LEU A 211 7.65 16.65 -15.04
CA LEU A 211 6.51 17.41 -15.51
C LEU A 211 6.98 18.51 -16.48
N ALA A 212 6.31 18.62 -17.62
CA ALA A 212 6.45 19.75 -18.54
C ALA A 212 5.10 20.47 -18.70
N GLU A 213 5.04 21.72 -18.22
CA GLU A 213 3.90 22.63 -18.40
C GLU A 213 4.02 23.42 -19.71
N SER A 214 2.89 23.89 -20.26
CA SER A 214 2.86 24.64 -21.51
C SER A 214 3.60 23.93 -22.66
N SER A 215 3.50 22.60 -22.70
CA SER A 215 4.40 21.77 -23.52
C SER A 215 4.04 21.75 -25.01
N GLY A 216 2.75 21.80 -25.37
CA GLY A 216 2.28 21.56 -26.74
C GLY A 216 2.64 20.16 -27.22
N TYR A 217 2.83 19.21 -26.30
CA TYR A 217 3.36 17.89 -26.60
C TYR A 217 2.32 17.06 -27.34
N THR A 218 2.67 16.60 -28.55
CA THR A 218 1.83 15.69 -29.32
C THR A 218 2.30 14.25 -29.10
N ALA A 219 1.36 13.37 -28.76
CA ALA A 219 1.65 11.97 -28.55
C ALA A 219 2.30 11.33 -29.79
N THR A 220 3.35 10.55 -29.56
CA THR A 220 4.19 9.92 -30.59
C THR A 220 3.63 8.60 -31.09
N GLY A 221 2.60 8.06 -30.45
CA GLY A 221 1.94 6.80 -30.80
C GLY A 221 2.66 5.56 -30.25
N VAL A 222 3.67 5.74 -29.39
CA VAL A 222 4.43 4.67 -28.73
C VAL A 222 4.10 4.69 -27.25
N ASP A 223 3.27 3.74 -26.78
CA ASP A 223 2.91 3.50 -25.37
C ASP A 223 2.70 4.82 -24.56
N GLU A 224 1.52 5.43 -24.68
CA GLU A 224 1.19 6.69 -23.99
C GLU A 224 -0.22 6.64 -23.38
N PHE A 225 -0.39 7.24 -22.20
CA PHE A 225 -1.72 7.60 -21.69
C PHE A 225 -2.06 9.03 -22.11
N ARG A 226 -3.18 9.21 -22.79
CA ARG A 226 -3.57 10.49 -23.39
C ARG A 226 -4.90 10.97 -22.85
N VAL A 227 -4.95 12.26 -22.52
CA VAL A 227 -6.18 12.99 -22.24
C VAL A 227 -6.41 13.97 -23.38
N GLN A 228 -7.59 13.89 -23.97
CA GLN A 228 -7.98 14.70 -25.13
C GLN A 228 -9.10 15.66 -24.76
N ASN A 229 -9.06 16.85 -25.34
CA ASN A 229 -10.15 17.81 -25.23
C ASN A 229 -11.30 17.45 -26.18
N SER A 230 -12.40 18.22 -26.10
CA SER A 230 -13.60 18.02 -26.91
C SER A 230 -13.37 18.15 -28.43
N PHE A 231 -12.23 18.73 -28.86
CA PHE A 231 -11.83 18.85 -30.27
C PHE A 231 -10.92 17.70 -30.74
N GLY A 232 -10.55 16.77 -29.85
CA GLY A 232 -9.69 15.63 -30.15
C GLY A 232 -8.20 15.94 -30.13
N ALA A 233 -7.78 17.10 -29.61
CA ALA A 233 -6.37 17.41 -29.40
C ALA A 233 -5.89 16.80 -28.07
N ASP A 234 -4.68 16.24 -28.06
CA ASP A 234 -4.02 15.80 -26.82
C ASP A 234 -3.66 17.04 -26.00
N ILE A 235 -4.16 17.11 -24.77
CA ILE A 235 -3.95 18.24 -23.84
C ILE A 235 -3.14 17.84 -22.60
N ALA A 236 -3.00 16.54 -22.38
CA ALA A 236 -2.14 15.98 -21.37
C ALA A 236 -1.72 14.55 -21.78
N VAL A 237 -0.43 14.25 -21.66
CA VAL A 237 0.17 12.98 -22.11
C VAL A 237 1.15 12.48 -21.07
N VAL A 238 0.99 11.23 -20.64
CA VAL A 238 2.00 10.52 -19.85
C VAL A 238 2.71 9.53 -20.76
N ASP A 239 4.01 9.73 -20.93
CA ASP A 239 4.89 8.83 -21.69
C ASP A 239 5.21 7.60 -20.83
N LEU A 240 4.81 6.40 -21.28
CA LEU A 240 5.00 5.16 -20.52
C LEU A 240 6.43 4.61 -20.57
N SER A 241 7.27 5.15 -21.45
CA SER A 241 8.67 4.74 -21.58
C SER A 241 9.58 5.52 -20.63
N THR A 242 9.34 6.82 -20.47
CA THR A 242 10.13 7.72 -19.62
C THR A 242 9.47 7.99 -18.27
N GLY A 243 8.14 7.89 -18.20
CA GLY A 243 7.35 8.36 -17.07
C GLY A 243 7.20 9.88 -17.01
N ASP A 244 7.60 10.60 -18.07
CA ASP A 244 7.40 12.04 -18.17
C ASP A 244 5.91 12.35 -18.37
N PHE A 245 5.47 13.46 -17.77
CA PHE A 245 4.11 13.96 -17.86
C PHE A 245 4.12 15.33 -18.53
N TYR A 246 3.44 15.43 -19.66
CA TYR A 246 3.30 16.64 -20.44
C TYR A 246 1.89 17.17 -20.29
N ILE A 247 1.75 18.46 -19.95
CA ILE A 247 0.47 19.16 -19.95
C ILE A 247 0.57 20.43 -20.80
N ASP A 248 -0.50 20.76 -21.51
CA ASP A 248 -0.54 21.95 -22.37
C ASP A 248 -0.85 23.23 -21.60
N GLY A 249 -1.45 23.10 -20.42
CA GLY A 249 -1.73 24.22 -19.51
C GLY A 249 -0.69 24.33 -18.39
N LEU A 250 -1.18 24.73 -17.22
CA LEU A 250 -0.40 24.90 -16.00
C LEU A 250 -0.85 23.94 -14.88
N LEU A 251 0.05 23.67 -13.95
CA LEU A 251 -0.18 22.92 -12.73
C LEU A 251 -0.65 23.84 -11.61
N PHE A 252 -1.73 23.44 -10.94
CA PHE A 252 -2.26 24.11 -9.76
C PHE A 252 -2.39 23.08 -8.64
N GLU A 253 -1.65 23.25 -7.55
CA GLU A 253 -1.58 22.29 -6.45
C GLU A 253 -2.17 22.80 -5.14
N SER A 254 -2.36 21.88 -4.18
CA SER A 254 -2.79 22.21 -2.82
C SER A 254 -4.10 23.00 -2.76
N GLN A 255 -5.00 22.77 -3.73
CA GLN A 255 -6.26 23.49 -3.81
C GLN A 255 -7.24 22.94 -2.77
N PRO A 256 -7.86 23.78 -1.94
CA PRO A 256 -8.75 23.30 -0.88
C PRO A 256 -10.05 22.68 -1.44
N VAL A 257 -10.54 23.20 -2.57
CA VAL A 257 -11.76 22.77 -3.27
C VAL A 257 -11.53 22.87 -4.77
N LEU A 258 -11.98 21.87 -5.52
CA LEU A 258 -11.96 21.86 -6.99
C LEU A 258 -13.37 21.96 -7.54
N ASN A 259 -13.60 22.86 -8.50
CA ASN A 259 -14.89 23.10 -9.12
C ASN A 259 -14.76 23.03 -10.67
N PRO A 260 -14.56 21.83 -11.24
CA PRO A 260 -14.48 21.68 -12.69
C PRO A 260 -15.78 22.11 -13.37
N SER A 261 -15.67 22.84 -14.48
CA SER A 261 -16.79 23.20 -15.35
C SER A 261 -16.52 22.76 -16.79
N GLY A 262 -17.54 22.28 -17.51
CA GLY A 262 -17.38 21.79 -18.88
C GLY A 262 -16.94 20.32 -18.96
N SER A 263 -16.37 19.94 -20.10
CA SER A 263 -15.93 18.58 -20.40
C SER A 263 -14.50 18.38 -19.92
N ASN A 264 -14.31 17.82 -18.73
CA ASN A 264 -12.98 17.66 -18.14
C ASN A 264 -12.67 16.18 -17.91
N PHE A 265 -11.38 15.84 -17.89
CA PHE A 265 -10.97 14.59 -17.25
C PHE A 265 -11.00 14.80 -15.74
N ILE A 266 -11.81 14.03 -15.01
CA ILE A 266 -12.04 14.24 -13.58
C ILE A 266 -11.76 12.96 -12.82
N VAL A 267 -11.03 13.08 -11.71
CA VAL A 267 -10.87 12.02 -10.72
C VAL A 267 -11.66 12.40 -9.48
N TRP A 268 -12.58 11.49 -9.11
CA TRP A 268 -13.35 11.60 -7.88
C TRP A 268 -12.72 10.74 -6.79
N SER A 269 -12.68 11.27 -5.58
CA SER A 269 -12.53 10.45 -4.39
C SER A 269 -13.75 9.54 -4.26
N PRO A 270 -13.64 8.41 -3.52
CA PRO A 270 -14.81 7.58 -3.26
C PRO A 270 -15.85 8.27 -2.35
N ALA A 271 -15.51 9.42 -1.76
CA ALA A 271 -16.44 10.34 -1.08
C ALA A 271 -17.35 11.14 -2.04
N GLY A 272 -17.09 11.07 -3.35
CA GLY A 272 -17.77 11.87 -4.36
C GLY A 272 -17.20 13.28 -4.53
N GLU A 273 -16.10 13.61 -3.85
CA GLU A 273 -15.41 14.90 -4.02
C GLU A 273 -14.47 14.86 -5.22
N VAL A 274 -14.37 15.95 -5.98
CA VAL A 274 -13.35 16.11 -7.02
C VAL A 274 -11.99 16.33 -6.36
N VAL A 275 -11.01 15.49 -6.69
CA VAL A 275 -9.66 15.56 -6.12
C VAL A 275 -8.58 15.91 -7.13
N LEU A 276 -8.88 15.68 -8.41
CA LEU A 276 -8.07 16.09 -9.54
C LEU A 276 -8.96 16.34 -10.75
N TYR A 277 -8.63 17.33 -11.58
CA TYR A 277 -9.14 17.38 -12.94
C TYR A 277 -8.13 17.99 -13.91
N ILE A 278 -8.26 17.65 -15.19
CA ILE A 278 -7.58 18.31 -16.30
C ILE A 278 -8.66 18.99 -17.15
N ASP A 279 -8.56 20.31 -17.34
CA ASP A 279 -9.54 21.07 -18.12
C ASP A 279 -9.30 21.00 -19.63
N GLU A 280 -10.25 21.50 -20.42
CA GLU A 280 -10.18 21.57 -21.89
C GLU A 280 -8.94 22.31 -22.43
N SER A 281 -8.26 23.13 -21.61
CA SER A 281 -7.05 23.88 -21.98
C SER A 281 -5.76 23.16 -21.53
N GLY A 282 -5.87 22.00 -20.90
CA GLY A 282 -4.73 21.24 -20.39
C GLY A 282 -4.22 21.70 -19.02
N ASN A 283 -4.95 22.53 -18.27
CA ASN A 283 -4.57 22.86 -16.90
C ASN A 283 -4.84 21.67 -15.98
N LEU A 284 -3.85 21.31 -15.17
CA LEU A 284 -3.94 20.25 -14.18
C LEU A 284 -4.21 20.83 -12.79
N HIS A 285 -5.38 20.52 -12.24
CA HIS A 285 -5.79 20.98 -10.92
C HIS A 285 -5.78 19.84 -9.91
N LEU A 286 -5.01 20.00 -8.84
CA LEU A 286 -4.82 19.03 -7.76
C LEU A 286 -5.26 19.59 -6.42
N ARG A 287 -5.96 18.76 -5.62
CA ARG A 287 -6.07 19.00 -4.18
C ARG A 287 -4.78 18.68 -3.44
N GLY A 288 -4.04 17.69 -3.92
CA GLY A 288 -2.76 17.26 -3.37
C GLY A 288 -1.59 17.91 -4.08
N LEU A 289 -0.48 17.17 -4.09
CA LEU A 289 0.79 17.56 -4.72
C LEU A 289 1.18 16.56 -5.82
N LEU A 290 1.89 17.06 -6.82
CA LEU A 290 2.61 16.33 -7.83
C LEU A 290 4.06 16.13 -7.36
N THR A 291 4.53 14.89 -7.42
CA THR A 291 5.92 14.53 -7.14
C THR A 291 6.56 14.01 -8.42
N GLU A 292 7.51 14.78 -8.97
CA GLU A 292 8.39 14.35 -10.05
C GLU A 292 9.49 13.42 -9.55
N ARG A 293 10.00 12.55 -10.44
CA ARG A 293 11.07 11.58 -10.14
C ARG A 293 10.77 10.74 -8.89
N GLY A 294 9.49 10.46 -8.69
CA GLY A 294 9.01 9.68 -7.56
C GLY A 294 9.15 8.18 -7.79
N ILE A 295 8.63 7.41 -6.83
CA ILE A 295 8.43 5.95 -6.96
C ILE A 295 6.91 5.74 -6.94
N PRO A 296 6.27 5.70 -8.13
CA PRO A 296 4.84 5.46 -8.25
C PRO A 296 4.41 4.10 -7.68
#